data_AF-A0A1H4B2L4-F1
#
_entry.id   AF-A0A1H4B2L4-F1
#
_cell.length_a   1.000
_cell.length_b   1.000
_cell.length_c   1.000
_cell.angle_alpha   90.00
_cell.angle_beta   90.00
_cell.angle_gamma   90.00
#
_symmetry.space_group_name_H-M   'P 1'
#
loop_
_entity.id
_entity.type
_entity.pdbx_description
1 polymer ?
#
loop_
_entity_poly.entity_id
_entity_poly.type
_entity_poly.pdbx_seq_one_letter_code
_entity_poly.pdbx_strand_id
1 'polypeptide(L)'
;MGFNIIKQNEWNRKNTYNEFFNNSPCTYSMTVNIDITSLYKTARCHNLKLFPTILFGLSHIVNSERAFRMDLDGNGQLGYYDVSNPYYTIFHNETETFTNVWTEYTPDYIAFIENYNQDMLKYKNDCINSKTTLGTNLLMFPVSLGLVSQDLI
;
A
#
# COMPACT_ATOMS: atom_id res chain seq x y z
N MET A 1 15.74 -0.43 6.02
CA MET A 1 14.55 0.29 6.56
C MET A 1 14.45 -0.05 8.03
N GLY A 2 14.33 0.96 8.89
CA GLY A 2 14.29 0.80 10.35
C GLY A 2 12.87 0.78 10.90
N PHE A 3 12.76 0.28 12.13
CA PHE A 3 11.56 0.34 12.95
C PHE A 3 11.86 1.20 14.18
N ASN A 4 11.02 2.22 14.40
CA ASN A 4 11.21 3.22 15.44
C ASN A 4 10.24 2.97 16.59
N ILE A 5 10.77 2.63 17.76
CA ILE A 5 9.97 2.35 18.96
C ILE A 5 9.35 3.65 19.49
N ILE A 6 8.05 3.60 19.78
CA ILE A 6 7.34 4.71 20.41
C ILE A 6 7.49 4.60 21.92
N LYS A 7 8.05 5.66 22.53
CA LYS A 7 8.08 5.81 23.99
C LYS A 7 6.67 6.11 24.50
N GLN A 8 5.94 5.06 24.91
CA GLN A 8 4.54 5.21 25.28
C GLN A 8 4.29 6.23 26.40
N ASN A 9 5.21 6.37 27.35
CA ASN A 9 5.07 7.31 28.46
C ASN A 9 5.08 8.79 28.04
N GLU A 10 5.64 9.09 26.86
CA GLU A 10 5.71 10.44 26.29
C GLU A 10 4.64 10.63 25.18
N TRP A 11 3.82 9.61 24.90
CA TRP A 11 2.91 9.63 23.77
C TRP A 11 1.51 10.07 24.18
N ASN A 12 1.06 11.23 23.67
CA ASN A 12 -0.25 11.82 23.98
C ASN A 12 -1.44 10.86 23.72
N ARG A 13 -1.32 9.90 22.80
CA ARG A 13 -2.38 8.94 22.47
C ARG A 13 -2.30 7.63 23.26
N LYS A 14 -1.42 7.50 24.26
CA LYS A 14 -1.24 6.27 25.05
C LYS A 14 -2.57 5.69 25.58
N ASN A 15 -3.38 6.53 26.23
CA ASN A 15 -4.64 6.07 26.83
C ASN A 15 -5.65 5.62 25.74
N THR A 16 -5.78 6.42 24.68
CA THR A 16 -6.63 6.09 23.52
C THR A 16 -6.18 4.80 22.83
N TYR A 17 -4.88 4.63 22.64
CA TYR A 17 -4.31 3.40 22.09
C TYR A 17 -4.65 2.21 22.98
N ASN A 18 -4.44 2.29 24.30
CA ASN A 18 -4.73 1.20 25.21
C ASN A 18 -6.21 0.81 25.19
N GLU A 19 -7.11 1.80 25.12
CA GLU A 19 -8.55 1.54 25.02
C GLU A 19 -8.91 0.75 23.77
N PHE A 20 -8.48 1.23 22.59
CA PHE A 20 -8.83 0.59 21.31
C PHE A 20 -7.97 -0.61 20.94
N PHE A 21 -6.84 -0.83 21.62
CA PHE A 21 -5.96 -1.96 21.36
C PHE A 21 -6.18 -3.13 22.32
N ASN A 22 -6.39 -2.85 23.62
CA ASN A 22 -6.50 -3.90 24.65
C ASN A 22 -7.94 -4.06 25.18
N ASN A 23 -8.64 -2.96 25.48
CA ASN A 23 -9.92 -3.02 26.19
C ASN A 23 -11.10 -3.27 25.25
N SER A 24 -11.15 -2.55 24.14
CA SER A 24 -12.21 -2.62 23.14
C SER A 24 -11.63 -2.56 21.72
N PRO A 25 -11.02 -3.66 21.24
CA PRO A 25 -10.51 -3.75 19.87
C PRO A 25 -11.59 -3.49 18.83
N CYS A 26 -11.37 -2.50 17.96
CA CYS A 26 -12.32 -2.16 16.90
C CYS A 26 -11.63 -1.61 15.65
N THR A 27 -12.32 -1.76 14.51
CA THR A 27 -11.93 -1.19 13.22
C THR A 27 -13.13 -0.50 12.59
N TYR A 28 -12.88 0.43 11.67
CA TYR A 28 -13.92 1.09 10.88
C TYR A 28 -13.52 1.14 9.41
N SER A 29 -14.50 1.25 8.53
CA SER A 29 -14.31 1.44 7.10
C SER A 29 -15.20 2.59 6.60
N MET A 30 -14.75 3.25 5.54
CA MET A 30 -15.52 4.29 4.86
C MET A 30 -15.27 4.22 3.36
N THR A 31 -16.29 4.58 2.58
CA THR A 31 -16.22 4.66 1.13
C THR A 31 -16.54 6.08 0.71
N VAL A 32 -15.71 6.66 -0.15
CA VAL A 32 -15.92 8.00 -0.70
C VAL A 32 -15.68 7.96 -2.21
N ASN A 33 -16.45 8.76 -2.94
CA ASN A 33 -16.20 8.99 -4.36
C ASN A 33 -15.13 10.06 -4.50
N ILE A 34 -13.97 9.68 -5.03
CA ILE A 34 -12.88 10.62 -5.32
C ILE A 34 -12.97 11.03 -6.79
N ASP A 35 -13.04 12.32 -7.05
CA ASP A 35 -12.97 12.84 -8.42
C ASP A 35 -11.54 12.74 -8.95
N ILE A 36 -11.32 11.82 -9.89
CA ILE A 36 -10.04 11.58 -10.55
C ILE A 36 -9.96 12.22 -11.95
N THR A 37 -10.88 13.11 -12.33
CA THR A 37 -10.97 13.67 -13.69
C THR A 37 -9.66 14.34 -14.13
N SER A 38 -9.06 15.14 -13.23
CA SER A 38 -7.78 15.81 -13.51
C SER A 38 -6.62 14.82 -13.66
N LEU A 39 -6.56 13.83 -12.76
CA LEU A 39 -5.56 12.77 -12.79
C LEU A 39 -5.66 11.95 -14.08
N TYR A 40 -6.87 11.55 -14.45
CA TYR A 40 -7.15 10.77 -15.66
C TYR A 40 -6.72 11.51 -16.92
N LYS A 41 -7.08 12.79 -17.05
CA LYS A 41 -6.67 13.63 -18.19
C LYS A 41 -5.16 13.75 -18.28
N THR A 42 -4.50 14.04 -17.16
CA THR A 42 -3.04 14.15 -17.08
C THR A 42 -2.37 12.84 -17.48
N ALA A 43 -2.82 11.71 -16.91
CA ALA A 43 -2.29 10.40 -17.24
C ALA A 43 -2.42 10.08 -18.74
N ARG A 44 -3.57 10.37 -19.35
CA ARG A 44 -3.77 10.19 -20.79
C ARG A 44 -2.85 11.10 -21.63
N CYS A 45 -2.74 12.38 -21.29
CA CYS A 45 -1.87 13.32 -22.02
C CYS A 45 -0.40 12.92 -22.00
N HIS A 46 0.06 12.27 -20.93
CA HIS A 46 1.44 11.85 -20.74
C HIS A 46 1.68 10.35 -20.98
N ASN A 47 0.70 9.62 -21.50
CA ASN A 47 0.75 8.15 -21.69
C ASN A 47 1.15 7.38 -20.42
N LEU A 48 0.71 7.85 -19.26
CA LEU A 48 0.94 7.19 -17.98
C LEU A 48 -0.17 6.18 -17.69
N LYS A 49 0.20 5.06 -17.09
CA LYS A 49 -0.74 4.05 -16.59
C LYS A 49 -1.43 4.57 -15.34
N LEU A 50 -2.76 4.44 -15.27
CA LEU A 50 -3.54 5.02 -14.18
C LEU A 50 -3.30 4.30 -12.86
N PHE A 51 -3.33 2.96 -12.87
CA PHE A 51 -3.15 2.17 -11.66
C PHE A 51 -1.84 2.46 -10.89
N PRO A 52 -0.64 2.34 -11.48
CA PRO A 52 0.60 2.62 -10.74
C PRO A 52 0.73 4.09 -10.33
N THR A 53 0.06 5.01 -11.04
CA THR A 53 0.01 6.43 -10.65
C THR A 53 -0.85 6.64 -9.39
N ILE A 54 -2.02 6.01 -9.30
CA ILE A 54 -2.84 6.03 -8.08
C ILE A 54 -2.09 5.36 -6.93
N LEU A 55 -1.47 4.20 -7.20
CA LEU A 55 -0.70 3.45 -6.22
C LEU A 55 0.45 4.29 -5.64
N PHE A 56 1.18 5.03 -6.48
CA PHE A 56 2.18 5.98 -6.02
C PHE A 56 1.59 7.05 -5.09
N GLY A 57 0.49 7.69 -5.50
CA GLY A 57 -0.15 8.73 -4.68
C GLY A 57 -0.59 8.24 -3.31
N LEU A 58 -1.21 7.05 -3.26
CA LEU A 58 -1.59 6.41 -1.99
C LEU A 58 -0.38 6.06 -1.14
N SER A 59 0.66 5.50 -1.75
CA SER A 59 1.92 5.15 -1.07
C SER A 59 2.60 6.40 -0.50
N HIS A 60 2.56 7.51 -1.23
CA HIS A 60 3.14 8.78 -0.80
C HIS A 60 2.44 9.31 0.45
N ILE A 61 1.11 9.31 0.49
CA ILE A 61 0.32 9.74 1.66
C ILE A 61 0.59 8.83 2.87
N VAL A 62 0.64 7.52 2.64
CA VAL A 62 0.95 6.54 3.70
C VAL A 62 2.35 6.77 4.27
N ASN A 63 3.31 7.13 3.42
CA ASN A 63 4.68 7.44 3.83
C ASN A 63 4.86 8.86 4.38
N SER A 64 3.92 9.79 4.17
CA SER A 64 3.93 11.10 4.83
C SER A 64 3.37 11.06 6.26
N GLU A 65 2.46 10.11 6.55
CA GLU A 65 1.78 10.03 7.84
C GLU A 65 2.19 8.81 8.67
N ARG A 66 2.85 9.08 9.80
CA ARG A 66 3.35 8.03 10.73
C ARG A 66 2.25 7.06 11.16
N ALA A 67 1.02 7.54 11.36
CA ALA A 67 -0.08 6.71 11.85
C ALA A 67 -0.41 5.52 10.94
N PHE A 68 -0.14 5.63 9.63
CA PHE A 68 -0.37 4.53 8.67
C PHE A 68 0.78 3.53 8.61
N ARG A 69 1.89 3.78 9.33
CA ARG A 69 3.07 2.91 9.36
C ARG A 69 3.36 2.37 10.75
N MET A 70 2.42 2.49 11.68
CA MET A 70 2.53 1.97 13.04
C MET A 70 2.23 0.47 13.07
N ASP A 71 2.99 -0.27 13.86
CA ASP A 71 2.83 -1.72 14.05
C ASP A 71 3.50 -2.15 15.37
N LEU A 72 3.46 -3.44 15.68
CA LEU A 72 4.28 -4.06 16.71
C LEU A 72 5.53 -4.71 16.09
N ASP A 73 6.68 -4.61 16.77
CA ASP A 73 7.86 -5.39 16.38
C ASP A 73 7.70 -6.88 16.75
N GLY A 74 8.71 -7.69 16.40
CA GLY A 74 8.74 -9.13 16.76
C GLY A 74 8.74 -9.42 18.26
N ASN A 75 8.95 -8.41 19.12
CA ASN A 75 8.88 -8.50 20.58
C ASN A 75 7.57 -7.92 21.14
N GLY A 76 6.62 -7.51 20.28
CA GLY A 76 5.36 -6.90 20.69
C GLY A 76 5.46 -5.43 21.11
N GLN A 77 6.55 -4.74 20.79
CA GLN A 77 6.73 -3.32 21.11
C GLN A 77 6.12 -2.43 20.03
N LEU A 78 5.30 -1.46 20.47
CA LEU A 78 4.70 -0.47 19.59
C LEU A 78 5.76 0.45 18.97
N GLY A 79 5.73 0.56 17.65
CA GLY A 79 6.59 1.46 16.90
C GLY A 79 6.02 1.81 15.53
N TYR A 80 6.87 2.28 14.64
CA TYR A 80 6.52 2.58 13.26
C TYR A 80 7.69 2.37 12.30
N TYR A 81 7.40 1.95 11.08
CA TYR A 81 8.40 1.80 10.02
C TYR A 81 8.78 3.15 9.42
N ASP A 82 10.05 3.31 9.05
CA ASP A 82 10.52 4.46 8.27
C ASP A 82 9.70 4.60 6.98
N VAL A 83 9.55 3.46 6.29
CA VAL A 83 8.91 3.33 4.98
C VAL A 83 7.98 2.13 4.96
N SER A 84 6.81 2.30 4.35
CA SER A 84 5.87 1.22 4.02
C SER A 84 5.77 1.05 2.51
N ASN A 85 5.91 -0.18 2.04
CA ASN A 85 5.82 -0.53 0.64
C ASN A 85 4.37 -0.88 0.26
N PRO A 86 3.84 -0.39 -0.88
CA PRO A 86 2.54 -0.81 -1.37
C PRO A 86 2.53 -2.31 -1.70
N TYR A 87 1.51 -3.00 -1.23
CA TYR A 87 1.22 -4.41 -1.51
C TYR A 87 -0.16 -4.51 -2.17
N TYR A 88 -0.25 -5.06 -3.37
CA TYR A 88 -1.44 -4.97 -4.22
C TYR A 88 -1.68 -6.27 -4.99
N THR A 89 -2.90 -6.41 -5.49
CA THR A 89 -3.36 -7.60 -6.22
C THR A 89 -3.12 -7.47 -7.73
N ILE A 90 -2.73 -8.58 -8.37
CA ILE A 90 -2.76 -8.78 -9.81
C ILE A 90 -3.88 -9.76 -10.11
N PHE A 91 -4.80 -9.38 -11.00
CA PHE A 91 -5.88 -10.25 -11.46
C PHE A 91 -5.47 -11.04 -12.71
N HIS A 92 -5.71 -12.34 -12.67
CA HIS A 92 -5.41 -13.28 -13.76
C HIS A 92 -6.71 -13.68 -14.44
N ASN A 93 -7.02 -13.04 -15.57
CA ASN A 93 -8.29 -13.24 -16.28
C ASN A 93 -8.53 -14.70 -16.68
N GLU A 94 -7.47 -15.43 -17.06
CA GLU A 94 -7.59 -16.80 -17.57
C GLU A 94 -8.07 -17.79 -16.50
N THR A 95 -7.69 -17.53 -15.25
CA THR A 95 -7.98 -18.40 -14.10
C THR A 95 -9.00 -17.79 -13.15
N GLU A 96 -9.40 -16.53 -13.38
CA GLU A 96 -10.23 -15.72 -12.49
C GLU A 96 -9.68 -15.66 -11.04
N THR A 97 -8.35 -15.77 -10.89
CA THR A 97 -7.66 -15.75 -9.60
C THR A 97 -6.84 -14.47 -9.42
N PHE A 98 -6.30 -14.30 -8.21
CA PHE A 98 -5.40 -13.20 -7.88
C PHE A 98 -4.08 -13.71 -7.33
N THR A 99 -3.02 -12.97 -7.61
CA THR A 99 -1.75 -13.03 -6.85
C THR A 99 -1.45 -11.68 -6.25
N ASN A 100 -0.54 -11.63 -5.29
CA ASN A 100 -0.15 -10.39 -4.65
C ASN A 100 1.30 -10.05 -4.93
N VAL A 101 1.57 -8.76 -5.09
CA VAL A 101 2.90 -8.21 -5.35
C VAL A 101 3.08 -6.96 -4.50
N TRP A 102 4.29 -6.74 -3.99
CA TRP A 102 4.66 -5.47 -3.38
C TRP A 102 5.76 -4.80 -4.21
N THR A 103 5.75 -3.47 -4.24
CA THR A 103 6.77 -2.67 -4.91
C THR A 103 7.52 -1.81 -3.91
N GLU A 104 8.83 -1.74 -4.04
CA GLU A 104 9.65 -0.90 -3.17
C GLU A 104 9.31 0.58 -3.37
N TYR A 105 8.87 1.23 -2.29
CA TYR A 105 8.49 2.63 -2.30
C TYR A 105 9.73 3.53 -2.36
N THR A 106 9.61 4.57 -3.18
CA THR A 106 10.53 5.70 -3.23
C THR A 106 9.69 6.97 -3.44
N PRO A 107 10.09 8.12 -2.85
CA PRO A 107 9.38 9.38 -3.05
C PRO A 107 9.53 9.94 -4.47
N ASP A 108 10.51 9.46 -5.25
CA ASP A 108 10.65 9.84 -6.67
C ASP A 108 9.67 9.04 -7.54
N TYR A 109 8.81 9.74 -8.26
CA TYR A 109 7.77 9.11 -9.08
C TYR A 109 8.35 8.21 -10.17
N ILE A 110 9.38 8.65 -10.88
CA ILE A 110 9.94 7.91 -12.01
C ILE A 110 10.58 6.61 -11.52
N ALA A 111 11.40 6.70 -10.47
CA ALA A 111 12.01 5.53 -9.84
C ALA A 111 10.96 4.57 -9.27
N PHE A 112 9.86 5.07 -8.71
CA PHE A 112 8.77 4.21 -8.26
C PHE A 112 8.10 3.45 -9.41
N ILE A 113 7.85 4.13 -10.53
CA ILE A 113 7.27 3.50 -11.73
C ILE A 113 8.24 2.46 -12.32
N GLU A 114 9.55 2.71 -12.30
CA GLU A 114 10.56 1.73 -12.70
C GLU A 114 10.54 0.48 -11.80
N ASN A 115 10.52 0.65 -10.48
CA ASN A 115 10.39 -0.48 -9.53
C ASN A 115 9.11 -1.29 -9.79
N TYR A 116 7.98 -0.60 -9.98
CA TYR A 116 6.70 -1.23 -10.31
C TYR A 116 6.77 -2.05 -11.60
N ASN A 117 7.36 -1.47 -12.66
CA ASN A 117 7.47 -2.15 -13.95
C ASN A 117 8.36 -3.40 -13.85
N GLN A 118 9.46 -3.35 -13.09
CA GLN A 118 10.31 -4.52 -12.85
C GLN A 118 9.54 -5.64 -12.15
N ASP A 119 8.72 -5.31 -11.16
CA ASP A 119 7.85 -6.28 -10.51
C ASP A 119 6.80 -6.86 -11.47
N MET A 120 6.18 -6.02 -12.31
CA MET A 120 5.21 -6.49 -13.29
C MET A 120 5.83 -7.39 -14.36
N LEU A 121 7.06 -7.12 -14.79
CA LEU A 121 7.78 -7.99 -15.74
C LEU A 121 7.97 -9.41 -15.19
N LYS A 122 8.14 -9.54 -13.87
CA LYS A 122 8.39 -10.82 -13.21
C LYS A 122 7.12 -11.54 -12.78
N TYR A 123 6.14 -10.83 -12.24
CA TYR A 123 5.01 -11.44 -11.54
C TYR A 123 3.66 -11.32 -12.27
N LYS A 124 3.54 -10.47 -13.30
CA LYS A 124 2.26 -10.28 -14.00
C LYS A 124 1.68 -11.57 -14.59
N ASN A 125 2.56 -12.47 -15.07
CA ASN A 125 2.16 -13.73 -15.70
C ASN A 125 2.39 -14.94 -14.79
N ASP A 126 2.82 -14.74 -13.53
CA ASP A 126 2.89 -15.83 -12.56
C ASP A 126 1.52 -15.98 -11.92
N CYS A 127 0.68 -16.84 -12.49
CA CYS A 127 -0.70 -17.06 -12.04
C CYS A 127 -0.79 -17.85 -10.73
N ILE A 128 0.35 -18.30 -10.18
CA ILE A 128 0.42 -19.23 -9.05
C ILE A 128 1.07 -18.56 -7.84
N ASN A 129 2.24 -17.93 -8.03
CA ASN A 129 3.04 -17.45 -6.91
C ASN A 129 2.93 -15.94 -6.73
N SER A 130 2.56 -15.55 -5.50
CA SER A 130 2.72 -14.16 -5.05
C SER A 130 4.19 -13.84 -4.79
N LYS A 131 4.58 -12.57 -4.91
CA LYS A 131 5.92 -12.11 -4.52
C LYS A 131 6.13 -12.36 -3.02
N THR A 132 7.18 -13.10 -2.66
CA THR A 132 7.50 -13.41 -1.26
C THR A 132 7.62 -12.13 -0.43
N THR A 133 6.98 -12.12 0.73
CA THR A 133 7.05 -11.01 1.67
C THR A 133 8.34 -11.12 2.49
N LEU A 134 9.15 -10.06 2.48
CA LEU A 134 10.42 -10.00 3.21
C LEU A 134 10.30 -9.30 4.58
N GLY A 135 9.08 -8.90 4.97
CA GLY A 135 8.82 -8.19 6.21
C GLY A 135 7.35 -7.78 6.36
N THR A 136 7.07 -7.07 7.44
CA THR A 136 5.75 -6.60 7.88
C THR A 136 5.46 -5.15 7.47
N ASN A 137 6.41 -4.45 6.86
CA ASN A 137 6.24 -3.05 6.42
C ASN A 137 5.46 -2.91 5.10
N LEU A 138 4.48 -3.80 4.88
CA LEU A 138 3.64 -3.83 3.69
C LEU A 138 2.26 -3.29 4.03
N LEU A 139 1.80 -2.29 3.28
CA LEU A 139 0.42 -1.83 3.38
C LEU A 139 -0.38 -2.33 2.18
N MET A 140 -1.46 -3.06 2.48
CA MET A 140 -2.29 -3.68 1.46
C MET A 140 -3.24 -2.68 0.80
N PHE A 141 -3.16 -2.59 -0.53
CA PHE A 141 -4.05 -1.86 -1.43
C PHE A 141 -4.73 -2.87 -2.36
N PRO A 142 -5.82 -3.53 -1.92
CA PRO A 142 -6.53 -4.47 -2.77
C PRO A 142 -7.21 -3.71 -3.90
N VAL A 143 -7.00 -4.17 -5.14
CA VAL A 143 -7.80 -3.71 -6.28
C VAL A 143 -9.02 -4.62 -6.38
N SER A 144 -10.21 -4.06 -6.17
CA SER A 144 -11.47 -4.79 -6.38
C SER A 144 -11.84 -4.82 -7.86
N LEU A 145 -12.53 -5.89 -8.29
CA LEU A 145 -12.91 -6.16 -9.69
C LEU A 145 -13.60 -4.98 -10.41
N GLY A 146 -14.19 -4.02 -9.69
CA GLY A 146 -14.82 -2.83 -10.30
C GLY A 146 -13.85 -1.85 -10.96
N LEU A 147 -12.54 -1.90 -10.63
CA LEU A 147 -11.49 -1.12 -11.31
C LEU A 147 -10.86 -1.87 -12.49
N VAL A 148 -11.26 -3.12 -12.73
CA VAL A 148 -10.76 -3.96 -13.84
C VAL A 148 -11.52 -3.61 -15.13
N SER A 149 -11.55 -2.33 -15.50
CA SER A 149 -11.60 -1.98 -16.91
C SER A 149 -10.17 -2.14 -17.41
N GLN A 150 -9.95 -3.16 -18.23
CA GLN A 150 -8.63 -3.55 -18.74
C GLN A 150 -7.90 -2.44 -19.55
N ASP A 151 -8.58 -1.32 -19.81
CA ASP A 151 -8.04 -0.14 -20.50
C ASP A 151 -7.27 0.84 -19.59
N LEU A 152 -7.11 0.51 -18.30
CA LEU A 152 -6.53 1.37 -17.25
C LEU A 152 -5.28 0.80 -16.53
N ILE A 153 -4.85 -0.42 -16.89
CA ILE A 153 -3.67 -1.12 -16.33
C ILE A 153 -2.48 -1.10 -17.30
#